data_AF-A0A3S0BSE9-F1
#
_entry.id   AF-A0A3S0BSE9-F1
#
_cell.length_a   1.000
_cell.length_b   1.000
_cell.length_c   1.000
_cell.angle_alpha   90.00
_cell.angle_beta   90.00
_cell.angle_gamma   90.00
#
_symmetry.space_group_name_H-M   'P 1'
#
loop_
_entity.id
_entity.type
_entity.pdbx_description
1 polymer ?
#
loop_
_entity_poly.entity_id
_entity_poly.type
_entity_poly.pdbx_seq_one_letter_code
_entity_poly.pdbx_strand_id
1 'polypeptide(L)'
;MKPSIRTRLEALAERHEELARLLAEPEVIADAERFRRHSQEYAQLEPVATAWRAWGEQQQQLEAARALALDADPELRALAAEEVAQLEAAVGAGERELALALLPPDPHDSANLFLEIRAGTGGDEAAIFAGDLLRMYLRYAERRGWQVDILSESPGEHGGCKEVIARVAGRGAYARLKFESGTHRVQRVPETEAQGR
;
A
#
# COMPACT_ATOMS: atom_id res chain seq x y z
N MET A 1 -12.52 -4.95 -18.59
CA MET A 1 -13.06 -5.18 -17.22
C MET A 1 -14.29 -6.11 -17.16
N LYS A 2 -14.44 -6.95 -16.13
CA LYS A 2 -15.68 -7.76 -15.92
C LYS A 2 -16.88 -6.86 -15.57
N PRO A 3 -18.10 -7.14 -16.06
CA PRO A 3 -19.28 -6.30 -15.78
C PRO A 3 -19.57 -6.10 -14.28
N SER A 4 -19.43 -7.14 -13.47
CA SER A 4 -19.67 -7.07 -12.01
C SER A 4 -18.67 -6.15 -11.28
N ILE A 5 -17.42 -6.11 -11.74
CA ILE A 5 -16.37 -5.23 -11.19
C ILE A 5 -16.72 -3.77 -11.53
N ARG A 6 -17.12 -3.54 -12.78
CA ARG A 6 -17.53 -2.21 -13.27
C ARG A 6 -18.68 -1.64 -12.45
N THR A 7 -19.77 -2.38 -12.30
CA THR A 7 -20.95 -1.94 -11.50
C THR A 7 -20.56 -1.61 -10.07
N ARG A 8 -19.63 -2.37 -9.47
CA ARG A 8 -19.16 -2.10 -8.12
C ARG A 8 -18.36 -0.81 -8.02
N LEU A 9 -17.45 -0.53 -8.96
CA LEU A 9 -16.69 0.73 -9.00
C LEU A 9 -17.61 1.93 -9.19
N GLU A 10 -18.58 1.82 -10.09
CA GLU A 10 -19.59 2.83 -10.33
C GLU A 10 -20.38 3.14 -9.06
N ALA A 11 -20.88 2.13 -8.36
CA ALA A 11 -21.59 2.32 -7.08
C ALA A 11 -20.73 3.00 -6.00
N LEU A 12 -19.43 2.69 -5.93
CA LEU A 12 -18.51 3.35 -4.99
C LEU A 12 -18.26 4.81 -5.36
N ALA A 13 -18.13 5.12 -6.65
CA ALA A 13 -17.96 6.48 -7.14
C ALA A 13 -19.25 7.32 -6.92
N GLU A 14 -20.43 6.76 -7.19
CA GLU A 14 -21.71 7.39 -6.90
C GLU A 14 -21.88 7.67 -5.40
N ARG A 15 -21.50 6.71 -4.56
CA ARG A 15 -21.51 6.88 -3.10
C ARG A 15 -20.59 8.01 -2.65
N HIS A 16 -19.41 8.11 -3.25
CA HIS A 16 -18.49 9.21 -2.97
C HIS A 16 -19.11 10.58 -3.31
N GLU A 17 -19.78 10.71 -4.45
CA GLU A 17 -20.49 11.94 -4.84
C GLU A 17 -21.71 12.24 -3.95
N GLU A 18 -22.43 11.21 -3.52
CA GLU A 18 -23.49 11.34 -2.52
C GLU A 18 -22.94 11.89 -1.20
N LEU A 19 -21.84 11.33 -0.69
CA LEU A 19 -21.19 11.81 0.54
C LEU A 19 -20.71 13.26 0.41
N ALA A 20 -20.18 13.66 -0.75
CA ALA A 20 -19.81 15.05 -1.02
C ALA A 20 -21.01 15.99 -0.83
N ARG A 21 -22.18 15.60 -1.36
CA ARG A 21 -23.43 16.37 -1.23
C ARG A 21 -23.90 16.40 0.22
N LEU A 22 -23.93 15.25 0.90
CA LEU A 22 -24.34 15.16 2.31
C LEU A 22 -23.45 16.01 3.22
N LEU A 23 -22.13 16.04 2.98
CA LEU A 23 -21.19 16.86 3.75
C LEU A 23 -21.37 18.37 3.56
N ALA A 24 -22.07 18.79 2.49
CA ALA A 24 -22.44 20.18 2.27
C ALA A 24 -23.79 20.57 2.91
N GLU A 25 -24.55 19.61 3.45
CA GLU A 25 -25.85 19.87 4.05
C GLU A 25 -25.74 20.47 5.46
N PRO A 26 -26.43 21.58 5.77
CA PRO A 26 -26.37 22.22 7.09
C PRO A 26 -26.73 21.28 8.26
N GLU A 27 -27.67 20.35 8.04
CA GLU A 27 -28.09 19.38 9.05
C GLU A 27 -26.98 18.38 9.41
N VAL A 28 -26.17 17.98 8.43
CA VAL A 28 -25.01 17.10 8.64
C VAL A 28 -23.87 17.87 9.30
N ILE A 29 -23.63 19.12 8.87
CA ILE A 29 -22.60 19.98 9.46
C ILE A 29 -22.89 20.28 10.94
N ALA A 30 -24.16 20.43 11.30
CA ALA A 30 -24.59 20.66 12.68
C ALA A 30 -24.42 19.43 13.59
N ASP A 31 -24.34 18.22 13.04
CA ASP A 31 -24.16 16.96 13.77
C ASP A 31 -22.71 16.45 13.64
N ALA A 32 -21.92 16.69 14.68
CA ALA A 32 -20.50 16.34 14.70
C ALA A 32 -20.23 14.84 14.50
N GLU A 33 -21.13 13.95 14.95
CA GLU A 33 -20.94 12.51 14.79
C GLU A 33 -21.22 12.08 13.35
N ARG A 34 -22.33 12.54 12.77
CA ARG A 34 -22.67 12.27 11.36
C ARG A 34 -21.62 12.84 10.43
N PHE A 35 -21.19 14.09 10.66
CA PHE A 35 -20.15 14.73 9.88
C PHE A 35 -18.86 13.91 9.90
N ARG A 36 -18.36 13.55 11.09
CA ARG A 36 -17.14 12.74 11.24
C ARG A 36 -17.25 11.41 10.49
N ARG A 37 -18.38 10.71 10.61
CA ARG A 37 -18.60 9.43 9.92
C ARG A 37 -18.58 9.59 8.41
N HIS A 38 -19.33 10.56 7.87
CA HIS A 38 -19.38 10.80 6.43
C HIS A 38 -18.04 11.29 5.87
N SER A 39 -17.29 12.11 6.61
CA SER A 39 -15.93 12.53 6.22
C SER A 39 -14.95 11.37 6.17
N GLN A 40 -15.05 10.42 7.12
CA GLN A 40 -14.21 9.22 7.13
C GLN A 40 -14.53 8.31 5.93
N GLU A 41 -15.82 8.09 5.66
CA GLU A 41 -16.26 7.29 4.50
C GLU A 41 -15.84 7.96 3.17
N TYR A 42 -16.04 9.28 3.05
CA TYR A 42 -15.61 10.06 1.88
C TYR A 42 -14.11 9.90 1.61
N ALA A 43 -13.29 10.10 2.64
CA ALA A 43 -11.83 9.99 2.54
C ALA A 43 -11.36 8.56 2.19
N GLN A 44 -12.12 7.52 2.55
CA GLN A 44 -11.83 6.15 2.17
C GLN A 44 -12.17 5.86 0.71
N LEU A 45 -13.23 6.48 0.18
CA LEU A 45 -13.69 6.27 -1.21
C LEU A 45 -12.96 7.16 -2.22
N GLU A 46 -12.41 8.30 -1.80
CA GLU A 46 -11.73 9.26 -2.70
C GLU A 46 -10.66 8.63 -3.61
N PRO A 47 -9.78 7.73 -3.15
CA PRO A 47 -8.79 7.11 -4.03
C PRO A 47 -9.44 6.29 -5.16
N VAL A 48 -10.51 5.55 -4.85
CA VAL A 48 -11.23 4.72 -5.82
C VAL A 48 -12.00 5.61 -6.80
N ALA A 49 -12.70 6.62 -6.28
CA ALA A 49 -13.47 7.55 -7.10
C ALA A 49 -12.58 8.36 -8.06
N THR A 50 -11.42 8.83 -7.58
CA THR A 50 -10.44 9.54 -8.41
C THR A 50 -9.86 8.64 -9.50
N ALA A 51 -9.45 7.41 -9.15
CA ALA A 51 -8.94 6.46 -10.15
C ALA A 51 -10.03 6.10 -11.18
N TRP A 52 -11.29 5.98 -10.77
CA TRP A 52 -12.41 5.67 -11.64
C TRP A 52 -12.66 6.79 -12.66
N ARG A 53 -12.66 8.04 -12.21
CA ARG A 53 -12.79 9.22 -13.10
C ARG A 53 -11.64 9.29 -14.11
N ALA A 54 -10.40 9.16 -13.64
CA ALA A 54 -9.23 9.20 -14.51
C ALA A 54 -9.25 8.09 -15.57
N TRP A 55 -9.64 6.86 -15.18
CA TRP A 55 -9.81 5.77 -16.13
C TRP A 55 -10.92 6.04 -17.15
N GLY A 56 -12.03 6.64 -16.72
CA GLY A 56 -13.12 7.06 -17.61
C GLY A 56 -12.68 8.10 -18.65
N GLU A 57 -11.88 9.09 -18.23
CA GLU A 57 -11.28 10.08 -19.13
C GLU A 57 -10.33 9.44 -20.14
N GLN A 58 -9.46 8.53 -19.70
CA GLN A 58 -8.56 7.76 -20.57
C GLN A 58 -9.32 6.93 -21.60
N GLN A 59 -10.44 6.31 -21.20
CA GLN A 59 -11.32 5.59 -22.11
C GLN A 59 -11.94 6.51 -23.16
N GLN A 60 -12.38 7.71 -22.78
CA GLN A 60 -12.91 8.70 -23.74
C GLN A 60 -11.84 9.17 -24.72
N GLN A 61 -10.62 9.44 -24.22
CA GLN A 61 -9.48 9.79 -25.06
C GLN A 61 -9.13 8.66 -26.04
N LEU A 62 -9.14 7.41 -25.59
CA LEU A 62 -8.87 6.25 -26.43
C LEU A 62 -9.89 6.12 -27.56
N GLU A 63 -11.18 6.29 -27.27
CA GLU A 63 -12.22 6.26 -28.30
C GLU A 63 -12.07 7.42 -29.30
N ALA A 64 -11.71 8.62 -28.84
CA ALA A 64 -11.44 9.74 -29.72
C ALA A 64 -10.21 9.50 -30.63
N ALA A 65 -9.12 8.97 -30.08
CA ALA A 65 -7.91 8.62 -30.82
C ALA A 65 -8.19 7.50 -31.85
N ARG A 66 -9.00 6.50 -31.49
CA ARG A 66 -9.45 5.45 -32.42
C ARG A 66 -10.26 6.01 -33.58
N ALA A 67 -11.11 7.01 -33.34
CA ALA A 67 -11.84 7.68 -34.41
C ALA A 67 -10.91 8.45 -35.36
N LEU A 68 -9.90 9.15 -34.82
CA LEU A 68 -8.86 9.83 -35.62
C LEU A 68 -7.97 8.86 -36.40
N ALA A 69 -7.75 7.66 -35.88
CA ALA A 69 -7.03 6.59 -36.59
C ALA A 69 -7.81 6.04 -37.81
N LEU A 70 -9.02 6.51 -38.07
CA LEU A 70 -9.80 6.23 -39.29
C LEU A 70 -9.84 7.41 -40.26
N ASP A 71 -9.12 8.50 -39.96
CA ASP A 71 -9.09 9.68 -40.83
C ASP A 71 -8.47 9.37 -42.20
N ALA A 72 -8.86 10.15 -43.22
CA ALA A 72 -8.36 10.01 -44.58
C ALA A 72 -6.89 10.45 -44.71
N ASP A 73 -6.43 11.39 -43.89
CA ASP A 73 -5.05 11.87 -43.87
C ASP A 73 -4.08 10.80 -43.30
N PRO A 74 -3.11 10.31 -44.09
CA PRO A 74 -2.15 9.30 -43.64
C PRO A 74 -1.25 9.74 -42.48
N GLU A 75 -0.89 11.03 -42.41
CA GLU A 75 -0.03 11.54 -41.33
C GLU A 75 -0.81 11.58 -40.01
N LEU A 76 -2.04 12.09 -40.05
CA LEU A 76 -2.92 12.14 -38.89
C LEU A 76 -3.25 10.72 -38.39
N ARG A 77 -3.48 9.78 -39.31
CA ARG A 77 -3.72 8.38 -38.99
C ARG A 77 -2.55 7.72 -38.28
N ALA A 78 -1.32 7.97 -38.74
CA ALA A 78 -0.11 7.40 -38.15
C ALA A 78 0.12 7.92 -36.72
N LEU A 79 -0.08 9.23 -36.52
CA LEU A 79 0.01 9.86 -35.20
C LEU A 79 -1.04 9.28 -34.23
N ALA A 80 -2.30 9.19 -34.68
CA ALA A 80 -3.38 8.64 -33.88
C ALA A 80 -3.17 7.16 -33.53
N ALA A 81 -2.56 6.36 -34.42
CA ALA A 81 -2.26 4.96 -34.14
C ALA A 81 -1.23 4.79 -33.00
N GLU A 82 -0.23 5.66 -32.93
CA GLU A 82 0.73 5.67 -31.82
C GLU A 82 0.05 6.06 -30.51
N GLU A 83 -0.80 7.09 -30.53
CA GLU A 83 -1.58 7.55 -29.38
C GLU A 83 -2.53 6.46 -28.86
N VAL A 84 -3.22 5.74 -29.76
CA VAL A 84 -4.05 4.59 -29.42
C VAL A 84 -3.25 3.53 -28.65
N ALA A 85 -2.05 3.17 -29.12
CA ALA A 85 -1.23 2.16 -28.45
C ALA A 85 -0.81 2.59 -27.03
N GLN A 86 -0.50 3.87 -26.83
CA GLN A 86 -0.17 4.43 -25.51
C GLN A 86 -1.40 4.43 -24.59
N LEU A 87 -2.55 4.88 -25.09
CA LEU A 87 -3.79 4.94 -24.33
C LEU A 87 -4.33 3.55 -23.97
N GLU A 88 -4.21 2.55 -24.86
CA GLU A 88 -4.58 1.16 -24.56
C GLU A 88 -3.75 0.59 -23.40
N ALA A 89 -2.43 0.87 -23.38
CA ALA A 89 -1.57 0.46 -22.29
C ALA A 89 -1.94 1.15 -20.97
N ALA A 90 -2.25 2.45 -21.01
CA ALA A 90 -2.67 3.24 -19.86
C ALA A 90 -4.02 2.77 -19.30
N VAL A 91 -5.04 2.58 -20.16
CA VAL A 91 -6.35 2.03 -19.81
C VAL A 91 -6.19 0.65 -19.17
N GLY A 92 -5.36 -0.22 -19.76
CA GLY A 92 -5.10 -1.56 -19.22
C GLY A 92 -4.40 -1.54 -17.86
N ALA A 93 -3.50 -0.58 -17.62
CA ALA A 93 -2.91 -0.36 -16.30
C ALA A 93 -3.95 0.14 -15.29
N GLY A 94 -4.74 1.14 -15.67
CA GLY A 94 -5.82 1.69 -14.83
C GLY A 94 -6.88 0.64 -14.46
N GLU A 95 -7.26 -0.24 -15.38
CA GLU A 95 -8.17 -1.36 -15.08
C GLU A 95 -7.61 -2.27 -13.98
N ARG A 96 -6.30 -2.55 -13.99
CA ARG A 96 -5.65 -3.39 -12.96
C ARG A 96 -5.60 -2.69 -11.62
N GLU A 97 -5.25 -1.41 -11.60
CA GLU A 97 -5.21 -0.61 -10.37
C GLU A 97 -6.60 -0.52 -9.72
N LEU A 98 -7.64 -0.25 -10.52
CA LEU A 98 -9.03 -0.24 -10.05
C LEU A 98 -9.47 -1.59 -9.48
N ALA A 99 -9.10 -2.70 -10.14
CA ALA A 99 -9.42 -4.03 -9.63
C ALA A 99 -8.74 -4.32 -8.28
N LEU A 100 -7.50 -3.87 -8.08
CA LEU A 100 -6.79 -3.99 -6.81
C LEU A 100 -7.42 -3.10 -5.73
N ALA A 101 -7.89 -1.91 -6.08
CA ALA A 101 -8.52 -0.97 -5.16
C ALA A 101 -9.87 -1.47 -4.61
N LEU A 102 -10.52 -2.43 -5.29
CA LEU A 102 -11.74 -3.10 -4.80
C LEU A 102 -11.49 -4.18 -3.75
N LEU A 103 -10.23 -4.58 -3.55
CA LEU A 103 -9.91 -5.54 -2.51
C LEU A 103 -10.25 -4.91 -1.17
N PRO A 104 -11.04 -5.59 -0.32
CA PRO A 104 -11.38 -5.05 0.99
C PRO A 104 -10.07 -4.75 1.73
N PRO A 105 -9.89 -3.54 2.27
CA PRO A 105 -8.73 -3.24 3.07
C PRO A 105 -8.72 -4.19 4.28
N ASP A 106 -7.54 -4.69 4.64
CA ASP A 106 -7.42 -5.45 5.87
C ASP A 106 -7.67 -4.49 7.03
N PRO A 107 -8.59 -4.80 7.97
CA PRO A 107 -8.98 -3.90 9.05
C PRO A 107 -7.78 -3.47 9.92
N HIS A 108 -6.70 -4.24 9.89
CA HIS A 108 -5.47 -3.97 10.63
C HIS A 108 -4.43 -3.19 9.82
N ASP A 109 -4.66 -2.89 8.53
CA ASP A 109 -3.65 -2.22 7.70
C ASP A 109 -3.23 -0.85 8.24
N SER A 110 -4.13 -0.15 8.92
CA SER A 110 -3.84 1.13 9.58
C SER A 110 -3.30 1.00 11.01
N ALA A 111 -3.25 -0.22 11.55
CA ALA A 111 -2.84 -0.46 12.92
C ALA A 111 -1.33 -0.30 13.12
N ASN A 112 -0.98 0.05 14.36
CA ASN A 112 0.37 -0.11 14.87
C ASN A 112 0.65 -1.61 15.09
N LEU A 113 1.91 -1.96 15.32
CA LEU A 113 2.30 -3.34 15.59
C LEU A 113 3.32 -3.46 16.71
N PHE A 114 3.43 -4.67 17.25
CA PHE A 114 4.57 -5.09 18.05
C PHE A 114 5.46 -5.99 17.18
N LEU A 115 6.73 -5.61 17.09
CA LEU A 115 7.76 -6.36 16.40
C LEU A 115 8.53 -7.16 17.45
N GLU A 116 8.41 -8.48 17.40
CA GLU A 116 9.16 -9.39 18.25
C GLU A 116 10.24 -10.08 17.42
N ILE A 117 11.50 -9.89 17.80
CA ILE A 117 12.65 -10.56 17.16
C ILE A 117 13.30 -11.44 18.22
N ARG A 118 13.46 -12.72 17.92
CA ARG A 118 14.01 -13.73 18.83
C ARG A 118 15.12 -14.51 18.16
N ALA A 119 16.21 -14.72 18.87
CA ALA A 119 17.30 -15.58 18.42
C ALA A 119 16.80 -17.02 18.32
N GLY A 120 17.00 -17.63 17.14
CA GLY A 120 16.64 -19.03 16.88
C GLY A 120 17.80 -19.98 17.15
N THR A 121 17.97 -20.97 16.28
CA THR A 121 19.12 -21.88 16.34
C THR A 121 20.39 -21.18 15.84
N GLY A 122 21.53 -21.42 16.51
CA GLY A 122 22.81 -20.81 16.15
C GLY A 122 23.52 -20.08 17.29
N GLY A 123 22.98 -20.09 18.51
CA GLY A 123 23.65 -19.54 19.70
C GLY A 123 23.93 -18.04 19.55
N ASP A 124 25.17 -17.64 19.82
CA ASP A 124 25.61 -16.24 19.72
C ASP A 124 25.40 -15.64 18.33
N GLU A 125 25.65 -16.42 17.28
CA GLU A 125 25.47 -15.97 15.90
C GLU A 125 24.00 -15.62 15.61
N ALA A 126 23.06 -16.37 16.19
CA ALA A 126 21.63 -16.06 16.09
C ALA A 126 21.26 -14.78 16.85
N ALA A 127 21.92 -14.50 17.97
CA ALA A 127 21.71 -13.26 18.73
C ALA A 127 22.26 -12.03 17.97
N ILE A 128 23.45 -12.15 17.37
CA ILE A 128 24.02 -11.11 16.51
C ILE A 128 23.09 -10.85 15.32
N PHE A 129 22.60 -11.90 14.66
CA PHE A 129 21.68 -11.75 13.52
C PHE A 129 20.33 -11.12 13.94
N ALA A 130 19.80 -11.44 15.11
CA ALA A 130 18.62 -10.77 15.65
C ALA A 130 18.86 -9.25 15.86
N GLY A 131 20.04 -8.87 16.34
CA GLY A 131 20.46 -7.47 16.43
C GLY A 131 20.58 -6.79 15.07
N ASP A 132 21.10 -7.50 14.05
CA ASP A 132 21.16 -7.01 12.67
C ASP A 132 19.77 -6.76 12.09
N LEU A 133 18.82 -7.67 12.33
CA LEU A 133 17.41 -7.51 11.93
C LEU A 133 16.77 -6.33 12.65
N LEU A 134 16.97 -6.19 13.96
CA LEU A 134 16.47 -5.03 14.71
C LEU A 134 16.98 -3.73 14.07
N ARG A 135 18.29 -3.63 13.81
CA ARG A 135 18.92 -2.46 13.18
C ARG A 135 18.36 -2.20 11.77
N MET A 136 18.10 -3.24 11.00
CA MET A 136 17.46 -3.14 9.68
C MET A 136 16.05 -2.55 9.79
N TYR A 137 15.22 -3.08 10.69
CA TYR A 137 13.84 -2.61 10.86
C TYR A 137 13.76 -1.20 11.45
N LEU A 138 14.65 -0.84 12.39
CA LEU A 138 14.75 0.52 12.92
C LEU A 138 15.03 1.53 11.80
N ARG A 139 16.04 1.25 10.94
CA ARG A 139 16.34 2.11 9.78
C ARG A 139 15.18 2.18 8.79
N TYR A 140 14.47 1.07 8.59
CA TYR A 140 13.29 1.06 7.71
C TYR A 140 12.16 1.92 8.27
N ALA A 141 11.89 1.82 9.57
CA ALA A 141 10.89 2.62 10.28
C ALA A 141 11.23 4.12 10.23
N GLU A 142 12.49 4.50 10.48
CA GLU A 142 12.96 5.89 10.36
C GLU A 142 12.69 6.48 8.97
N ARG A 143 13.04 5.74 7.90
CA ARG A 143 12.78 6.18 6.50
C ARG A 143 11.30 6.35 6.18
N ARG A 144 10.41 5.67 6.92
CA ARG A 144 8.95 5.79 6.80
C ARG A 144 8.36 6.84 7.73
N GLY A 145 9.18 7.47 8.58
CA GLY A 145 8.70 8.39 9.61
C GLY A 145 7.86 7.71 10.69
N TRP A 146 8.07 6.42 10.93
CA TRP A 146 7.40 5.70 12.00
C TRP A 146 8.16 5.87 13.31
N GLN A 147 7.40 5.96 14.41
CA GLN A 147 7.97 5.98 15.76
C GLN A 147 8.23 4.54 16.20
N VAL A 148 9.38 4.28 16.80
CA VAL A 148 9.71 2.98 17.39
C VAL A 148 10.08 3.16 18.86
N ASP A 149 9.41 2.41 19.73
CA ASP A 149 9.70 2.36 21.16
C ASP A 149 10.14 0.93 21.54
N ILE A 150 11.37 0.77 22.05
CA ILE A 150 11.82 -0.52 22.59
C ILE A 150 11.17 -0.74 23.95
N LEU A 151 10.44 -1.85 24.10
CA LEU A 151 9.68 -2.16 25.32
C LEU A 151 10.40 -3.17 26.21
N SER A 152 11.10 -4.11 25.60
CA SER A 152 11.88 -5.14 26.28
C SER A 152 13.05 -5.54 25.39
N GLU A 153 14.21 -5.74 26.00
CA GLU A 153 15.41 -6.21 25.31
C GLU A 153 16.20 -7.13 26.24
N SER A 154 16.55 -8.31 25.72
CA SER A 154 17.45 -9.27 26.35
C SER A 154 18.71 -9.37 25.50
N PRO A 155 19.87 -8.84 25.95
CA PRO A 155 21.08 -8.83 25.16
C PRO A 155 21.67 -10.24 24.95
N GLY A 156 22.40 -10.41 23.86
CA GLY A 156 23.24 -11.60 23.61
C GLY A 156 24.53 -11.57 24.44
N GLU A 157 25.19 -12.72 24.58
CA GLU A 157 26.45 -12.83 25.36
C GLU A 157 27.62 -12.22 24.60
N HIS A 158 27.68 -12.44 23.27
CA HIS A 158 28.73 -11.92 22.39
C HIS A 158 28.26 -10.79 21.47
N GLY A 159 27.15 -10.13 21.82
CA GLY A 159 26.55 -9.05 21.04
C GLY A 159 25.17 -9.40 20.47
N GLY A 160 24.51 -8.39 19.90
CA GLY A 160 23.12 -8.49 19.45
C GLY A 160 22.13 -8.72 20.61
N CYS A 161 21.03 -9.41 20.34
CA CYS A 161 19.96 -9.66 21.32
C CYS A 161 19.40 -11.09 21.22
N LYS A 162 19.12 -11.71 22.37
CA LYS A 162 18.38 -12.98 22.46
C LYS A 162 16.89 -12.76 22.16
N GLU A 163 16.33 -11.66 22.65
CA GLU A 163 14.94 -11.26 22.42
C GLU A 163 14.84 -9.73 22.45
N VAL A 164 14.03 -9.16 21.56
CA VAL A 164 13.64 -7.75 21.61
C VAL A 164 12.17 -7.61 21.21
N ILE A 165 11.45 -6.78 21.95
CA ILE A 165 10.07 -6.40 21.68
C ILE A 165 10.04 -4.89 21.46
N ALA A 166 9.65 -4.47 20.26
CA ALA A 166 9.53 -3.07 19.89
C ALA A 166 8.10 -2.74 19.48
N ARG A 167 7.56 -1.63 19.96
CA ARG A 167 6.32 -1.06 19.42
C ARG A 167 6.67 -0.18 18.23
N VAL A 168 6.05 -0.43 17.09
CA VAL A 168 6.16 0.42 15.89
C VAL A 168 4.83 1.12 15.66
N ALA A 169 4.85 2.45 15.78
CA ALA A 169 3.68 3.30 15.63
C ALA A 169 3.77 4.17 14.37
N GLY A 170 2.77 4.05 13.50
CA GLY A 170 2.73 4.78 12.23
C GLY A 170 1.68 4.23 11.27
N ARG A 171 1.10 5.12 10.45
CA ARG A 171 0.09 4.74 9.45
C ARG A 171 0.68 3.74 8.45
N GLY A 172 0.05 2.59 8.29
CA GLY A 172 0.48 1.56 7.34
C GLY A 172 1.62 0.66 7.84
N ALA A 173 2.01 0.76 9.12
CA ALA A 173 3.08 -0.07 9.69
C ALA A 173 2.74 -1.56 9.60
N TYR A 174 1.58 -1.97 10.12
CA TYR A 174 1.14 -3.37 10.09
C TYR A 174 0.99 -3.88 8.66
N ALA A 175 0.31 -3.12 7.78
CA ALA A 175 0.10 -3.51 6.39
C ALA A 175 1.39 -3.91 5.67
N ARG A 176 2.50 -3.23 5.98
CA ARG A 176 3.79 -3.48 5.35
C ARG A 176 4.58 -4.60 6.00
N LEU A 177 4.53 -4.72 7.33
CA LEU A 177 5.37 -5.67 8.07
C LEU A 177 4.63 -6.98 8.41
N LYS A 178 3.34 -7.12 8.10
CA LYS A 178 2.57 -8.35 8.38
C LYS A 178 3.13 -9.62 7.76
N PHE A 179 3.90 -9.48 6.68
CA PHE A 179 4.53 -10.59 5.97
C PHE A 179 5.92 -10.96 6.50
N GLU A 180 6.46 -10.23 7.47
CA GLU A 180 7.77 -10.50 8.06
C GLU A 180 7.73 -11.61 9.13
N SER A 181 6.52 -12.03 9.52
CA SER A 181 6.30 -13.11 10.48
C SER A 181 6.83 -14.42 9.94
N GLY A 182 7.85 -14.97 10.60
CA GLY A 182 8.42 -16.27 10.25
C GLY A 182 9.89 -16.39 10.62
N THR A 183 10.51 -17.48 10.16
CA THR A 183 11.92 -17.75 10.39
C THR A 183 12.77 -17.13 9.27
N HIS A 184 13.72 -16.30 9.66
CA HIS A 184 14.70 -15.70 8.74
C HIS A 184 15.99 -16.52 8.76
N ARG A 185 16.48 -16.92 7.58
CA ARG A 185 17.70 -17.74 7.46
C ARG A 185 18.92 -16.85 7.22
N VAL A 186 19.98 -17.06 8.00
CA VAL A 186 21.31 -16.46 7.80
C VAL A 186 22.31 -17.54 7.39
N GLN A 187 23.17 -17.23 6.43
CA GLN A 187 24.31 -18.05 6.02
C GLN A 187 25.50 -17.11 5.83
N ARG A 188 26.43 -17.15 6.77
CA ARG A 188 27.71 -16.41 6.74
C ARG A 188 28.72 -17.15 7.60
N VAL A 189 29.99 -16.77 7.47
CA VAL A 189 31.03 -17.17 8.43
C VAL A 189 30.72 -16.43 9.74
N PRO A 190 30.45 -17.14 10.87
CA PRO A 190 30.07 -16.48 12.11
C PRO A 190 31.18 -15.57 12.64
N GLU A 191 30.81 -14.46 13.28
CA GLU A 191 31.81 -13.57 13.91
C GLU A 191 32.52 -14.24 15.09
N THR A 192 31.85 -15.23 15.70
CA THR A 192 32.36 -16.03 16.82
C THR A 192 33.18 -17.24 16.36
N GLU A 193 33.36 -17.47 15.06
CA GLU A 193 34.01 -18.66 14.52
C GLU A 193 35.50 -18.42 14.20
N ALA A 194 36.40 -19.20 14.80
CA ALA A 194 37.84 -19.07 14.57
C ALA A 194 38.34 -19.79 13.28
N GLN A 195 37.55 -20.72 12.71
CA GLN A 195 37.97 -21.56 11.57
C GLN A 195 37.53 -21.04 10.20
N GLY A 196 36.78 -19.94 10.13
CA GLY A 196 36.42 -19.28 8.87
C GLY A 196 35.41 -20.02 8.00
N ARG A 197 34.55 -20.87 8.58
CA ARG A 197 33.50 -21.61 7.87
C ARG A 197 32.19 -21.64 8.64
#